data_AF-A0A855MMD9-F1
#
_entry.id   AF-A0A855MMD9-F1
#
_cell.length_a   1.000
_cell.length_b   1.000
_cell.length_c   1.000
_cell.angle_alpha   90.00
_cell.angle_beta   90.00
_cell.angle_gamma   90.00
#
_symmetry.space_group_name_H-M   'P 1'
#
loop_
_entity.id
_entity.type
_entity.pdbx_description
1 polymer ?
#
loop_
_entity_poly.entity_id
_entity_poly.type
_entity_poly.pdbx_seq_one_letter_code
_entity_poly.pdbx_strand_id
1 'polypeptide(L)'
;MWPFKSKKNKSRETAIKRMTSFLSTSDRKNGAKNQIRFENVKQEELEYVINYIKDYAVKHMAVKKEDVKVHVSKEGNSITIVANIIYQ
;
A
#
# COMPACT_ATOMS: atom_id res chain seq x y z
N MET A 1 -25.93 -23.87 -38.88
CA MET A 1 -24.62 -24.35 -38.40
C MET A 1 -23.69 -23.16 -38.23
N TRP A 2 -23.27 -22.84 -37.01
CA TRP A 2 -22.45 -21.67 -36.70
C TRP A 2 -20.95 -22.04 -36.67
N PRO A 3 -20.03 -21.35 -37.37
CA PRO A 3 -18.67 -21.83 -37.58
C PRO A 3 -17.69 -21.24 -36.55
N PHE A 4 -17.65 -21.77 -35.34
CA PHE A 4 -16.57 -21.47 -34.41
C PHE A 4 -15.64 -22.68 -34.28
N LYS A 5 -14.67 -22.79 -35.20
CA LYS A 5 -13.54 -23.71 -35.06
C LYS A 5 -12.77 -23.30 -33.79
N SER A 6 -12.74 -24.18 -32.78
CA SER A 6 -12.04 -23.91 -31.52
C SER A 6 -10.54 -23.71 -31.78
N LYS A 7 -10.06 -22.46 -31.69
CA LYS A 7 -8.62 -22.14 -31.75
C LYS A 7 -7.98 -22.50 -30.40
N LYS A 8 -7.67 -23.79 -30.19
CA LYS A 8 -7.30 -24.32 -28.86
C LYS A 8 -5.90 -23.96 -28.33
N ASN A 9 -4.93 -23.51 -29.15
CA ASN A 9 -3.55 -23.34 -28.64
C ASN A 9 -3.04 -21.89 -28.57
N LYS A 10 -3.35 -21.02 -29.55
CA LYS A 10 -2.87 -19.62 -29.54
C LYS A 10 -3.52 -18.74 -28.46
N SER A 11 -4.71 -19.06 -27.97
CA SER A 11 -5.40 -18.21 -26.98
C SER A 11 -4.78 -18.31 -25.58
N ARG A 12 -4.28 -19.50 -25.20
CA ARG A 12 -3.67 -19.74 -23.89
C ARG A 12 -2.35 -19.00 -23.74
N GLU A 13 -1.47 -19.10 -24.73
CA GLU A 13 -0.19 -18.37 -24.72
C GLU A 13 -0.41 -16.86 -24.73
N THR A 14 -1.40 -16.38 -25.49
CA THR A 14 -1.77 -14.96 -25.51
C THR A 14 -2.33 -14.51 -24.16
N ALA A 15 -3.14 -15.34 -23.50
CA ALA A 15 -3.67 -15.07 -22.16
C ALA A 15 -2.56 -15.03 -21.10
N ILE A 16 -1.62 -15.98 -21.15
CA ILE A 16 -0.44 -16.01 -20.26
C ILE A 16 0.41 -14.75 -20.46
N LYS A 17 0.68 -14.35 -21.70
CA LYS A 17 1.46 -13.13 -22.01
C LYS A 17 0.77 -11.84 -21.53
N ARG A 18 -0.56 -11.78 -21.60
CA ARG A 18 -1.34 -10.66 -21.05
C ARG A 18 -1.30 -10.65 -19.52
N MET A 19 -1.47 -11.80 -18.88
CA MET A 19 -1.38 -11.93 -17.42
C MET A 19 0.01 -11.54 -16.88
N THR A 20 1.10 -12.00 -17.51
CA THR A 20 2.46 -11.63 -17.08
C THR A 20 2.76 -10.15 -17.33
N SER A 21 2.25 -9.57 -18.42
CA SER A 21 2.34 -8.12 -18.65
C SER A 21 1.56 -7.33 -17.60
N PHE A 22 0.40 -7.80 -17.15
CA PHE A 22 -0.38 -7.16 -16.07
C PHE A 22 0.34 -7.27 -14.72
N LEU A 23 0.83 -8.45 -14.33
CA LEU A 23 1.54 -8.63 -13.07
C LEU A 23 2.84 -7.80 -13.03
N SER A 24 3.62 -7.80 -14.11
CA SER A 24 4.86 -7.02 -14.20
C SER A 24 4.66 -5.49 -14.24
N THR A 25 3.46 -5.02 -14.61
CA THR A 25 3.11 -3.59 -14.53
C THR A 25 2.44 -3.20 -13.22
N SER A 26 1.78 -4.13 -12.53
CA SER A 26 1.20 -3.92 -11.20
C SER A 26 2.27 -3.72 -10.11
N ASP A 27 3.38 -4.46 -10.16
CA ASP A 27 4.47 -4.28 -9.17
C ASP A 27 5.32 -3.02 -9.40
N ARG A 28 5.25 -2.41 -10.60
CA ARG A 28 6.08 -1.24 -10.96
C ARG A 28 5.35 0.10 -10.94
N LYS A 29 4.02 0.15 -10.76
CA LYS A 29 3.26 1.40 -10.94
C LYS A 29 2.61 2.00 -9.70
N ASN A 30 2.64 1.39 -8.52
CA ASN A 30 2.18 2.07 -7.30
C ASN A 30 3.08 1.75 -6.09
N GLY A 31 3.97 2.68 -5.77
CA GLY A 31 4.78 2.64 -4.55
C GLY A 31 5.72 3.84 -4.41
N ALA A 32 6.11 4.46 -5.52
CA ALA A 32 6.91 5.68 -5.50
C ALA A 32 6.00 6.92 -5.53
N LYS A 33 5.58 7.39 -4.34
CA LYS A 33 5.46 8.85 -4.11
C LYS A 33 5.39 9.31 -2.65
N ASN A 34 5.09 8.44 -1.68
CA ASN A 34 5.06 8.83 -0.25
C ASN A 34 5.75 7.84 0.69
N GLN A 35 6.76 7.09 0.24
CA GLN A 35 7.50 6.24 1.18
C GLN A 35 8.53 7.09 1.92
N ILE A 36 8.19 7.52 3.13
CA ILE A 36 9.14 8.17 4.03
C ILE A 36 10.10 7.07 4.50
N ARG A 37 11.29 7.01 3.88
CA ARG A 37 12.35 6.07 4.26
C ARG A 37 13.17 6.70 5.37
N PHE A 38 13.27 5.97 6.46
CA PHE A 38 13.79 6.41 7.73
C PHE A 38 14.93 5.46 8.11
N GLU A 39 16.18 5.89 7.94
CA GLU A 39 17.36 5.10 8.34
C GLU A 39 17.80 5.53 9.75
N ASN A 40 18.03 4.57 10.65
CA ASN A 40 18.47 4.81 12.04
C ASN A 40 17.59 5.75 12.88
N VAL A 41 16.28 5.65 12.75
CA VAL A 41 15.35 6.50 13.49
C VAL A 41 15.33 6.14 14.98
N LYS A 42 15.59 7.17 15.80
CA LYS A 42 15.51 7.07 17.26
C LYS A 42 14.05 6.92 17.66
N GLN A 43 13.79 6.23 18.78
CA GLN A 43 12.43 6.01 19.28
C GLN A 43 11.64 7.32 19.42
N GLU A 44 12.31 8.40 19.82
CA GLU A 44 11.77 9.76 19.98
C GLU A 44 11.23 10.35 18.67
N GLU A 45 11.93 10.14 17.56
CA GLU A 45 11.52 10.62 16.23
C GLU A 45 10.31 9.84 15.72
N LEU A 46 10.25 8.54 16.04
CA LEU A 46 9.11 7.69 15.76
C LEU A 46 7.86 8.14 16.51
N GLU A 47 8.02 8.48 17.79
CA GLU A 47 6.95 9.01 18.63
C GLU A 47 6.46 10.38 18.16
N TYR A 48 7.37 11.24 17.68
CA TYR A 48 7.03 12.49 17.01
C TYR A 48 6.16 12.26 15.77
N VAL A 49 6.54 11.33 14.89
CA VAL A 49 5.76 11.00 13.69
C VAL A 49 4.39 10.43 14.04
N ILE A 50 4.30 9.55 15.05
CA ILE A 50 3.02 9.02 15.53
C ILE A 50 2.10 10.16 16.00
N ASN A 51 2.62 11.09 16.81
CA ASN A 51 1.86 12.22 17.30
C ASN A 51 1.42 13.15 16.17
N TYR A 52 2.30 13.41 15.20
CA TYR A 52 1.97 14.21 14.02
C TYR A 52 0.80 13.60 13.23
N ILE A 53 0.81 12.28 12.98
CA ILE A 53 -0.27 11.58 12.28
C ILE A 53 -1.60 11.70 13.05
N LYS A 54 -1.56 11.51 14.38
CA LYS A 54 -2.74 11.64 15.23
C LYS A 54 -3.31 13.06 15.21
N ASP A 55 -2.47 14.06 15.38
CA ASP A 55 -2.90 15.46 15.43
C ASP A 55 -3.41 15.94 14.06
N TYR A 56 -2.79 15.48 12.97
CA TYR A 56 -3.28 15.72 11.62
C TYR A 56 -4.68 15.14 11.41
N ALA A 57 -4.91 13.90 11.81
CA ALA A 57 -6.21 13.24 11.68
C ALA A 57 -7.29 13.98 12.51
N VAL A 58 -6.98 14.38 13.74
CA VAL A 58 -7.90 15.17 14.58
C VAL A 58 -8.26 16.50 13.91
N LYS A 59 -7.26 17.22 13.41
CA LYS A 59 -7.45 18.55 12.83
C LYS A 59 -8.19 18.54 11.50
N HIS A 60 -7.90 17.55 10.64
CA HIS A 60 -8.37 17.55 9.26
C HIS A 60 -9.50 16.56 8.98
N MET A 61 -9.68 15.55 9.83
CA MET A 61 -10.66 14.48 9.61
C MET A 61 -11.74 14.45 10.70
N ALA A 62 -11.73 15.40 11.65
CA ALA A 62 -12.71 15.55 12.72
C ALA A 62 -12.93 14.29 13.57
N VAL A 63 -11.90 13.45 13.69
CA VAL A 63 -11.90 12.25 14.53
C VAL A 63 -11.29 12.55 15.89
N LYS A 64 -11.66 11.79 16.92
CA LYS A 64 -11.00 11.91 18.23
C LYS A 64 -9.61 11.28 18.16
N LYS A 65 -8.70 11.76 19.00
CA LYS A 65 -7.33 11.23 19.06
C LYS A 65 -7.29 9.74 19.47
N GLU A 66 -8.28 9.31 20.25
CA GLU A 66 -8.47 7.93 20.68
C GLU A 66 -8.82 6.98 19.52
N ASP A 67 -9.50 7.49 18.50
CA ASP A 67 -10.00 6.72 17.35
C ASP A 67 -8.93 6.54 16.26
N VAL A 68 -7.72 7.10 16.48
CA VAL A 68 -6.57 6.99 15.57
C VAL A 68 -5.53 6.02 16.17
N LYS A 69 -5.56 4.78 15.68
CA LYS A 69 -4.64 3.71 16.10
C LYS A 69 -3.45 3.66 15.15
N VAL A 70 -2.25 3.88 15.67
CA VAL A 70 -1.01 3.85 14.86
C VAL A 70 -0.18 2.65 15.28
N HIS A 71 0.09 1.76 14.34
CA HIS A 71 0.98 0.62 14.50
C HIS A 71 2.30 0.87 13.77
N VAL A 72 3.40 0.53 14.42
CA VAL A 72 4.74 0.63 13.85
C VAL A 72 5.35 -0.77 13.78
N SER A 73 5.74 -1.20 12.59
CA SER A 73 6.53 -2.40 12.37
C SER A 73 7.93 -2.01 11.90
N LYS A 74 8.96 -2.65 12.43
CA LYS A 74 10.35 -2.47 12.01
C LYS A 74 10.88 -3.80 11.48
N GLU A 75 11.23 -3.84 10.20
CA GLU A 75 11.86 -4.99 9.55
C GLU A 75 13.21 -4.56 8.99
N GLY A 76 14.28 -4.93 9.71
CA GLY A 76 15.66 -4.53 9.38
C GLY A 76 15.82 -3.00 9.38
N ASN A 77 16.14 -2.44 8.20
CA ASN A 77 16.27 -0.99 7.97
C ASN A 77 14.99 -0.34 7.42
N SER A 78 13.85 -1.05 7.46
CA SER A 78 12.56 -0.53 7.05
C SER A 78 11.64 -0.33 8.25
N ILE A 79 10.92 0.80 8.24
CA ILE A 79 9.89 1.13 9.22
C ILE A 79 8.59 1.32 8.46
N THR A 80 7.58 0.57 8.85
CA THR A 80 6.23 0.65 8.27
C THR A 80 5.30 1.17 9.35
N ILE A 81 4.64 2.30 9.06
CA ILE A 81 3.69 2.95 9.97
C ILE A 81 2.30 2.79 9.35
N VAL A 82 1.40 2.12 10.06
CA VAL A 82 0.01 1.90 9.64
C VAL A 82 -0.90 2.67 10.59
N ALA A 83 -1.62 3.66 10.07
CA ALA A 83 -2.62 4.40 10.81
C ALA A 83 -4.02 3.91 10.44
N ASN A 84 -4.78 3.47 11.43
CA ASN A 84 -6.18 3.13 11.31
C ASN A 84 -7.01 4.22 11.97
N ILE A 85 -7.87 4.88 11.19
CA ILE A 85 -8.72 5.97 11.62
C ILE A 85 -10.15 5.45 11.63
N ILE A 86 -10.76 5.40 12.81
CA ILE A 86 -12.12 4.92 13.01
C ILE A 86 -13.07 6.12 12.93
N TYR A 87 -14.02 6.09 12.00
CA TYR A 87 -15.10 7.06 11.92
C TYR A 87 -16.30 6.54 12.73
N GLN A 88 -16.90 7.41 13.54
CA GLN A 88 -18.21 7.18 14.18
C GLN A 88 -19.32 7.86 13.39
#